data_AF-A0A2B5JQB8-F1
#
_entry.id   AF-A0A2B5JQB8-F1
#
_cell.length_a   1.000
_cell.length_b   1.000
_cell.length_c   1.000
_cell.angle_alpha   90.00
_cell.angle_beta   90.00
_cell.angle_gamma   90.00
#
_symmetry.space_group_name_H-M   'P 1'
#
loop_
_entity.id
_entity.type
_entity.pdbx_description
1 polymer ?
#
loop_
_entity_poly.entity_id
_entity_poly.type
_entity_poly.pdbx_seq_one_letter_code
_entity_poly.pdbx_strand_id
1 'polypeptide(L)' 'MEETHSKWKNREITVVIFMEMLELKKNTFYKIMKEYEEVN' A
#
# COMPACT_ATOMS: atom_id res chain seq x y z
N MET A 1 1.90 6.17 -5.44
CA MET A 1 1.25 4.96 -4.90
C MET A 1 1.25 3.81 -5.89
N GLU A 2 1.00 4.06 -7.18
CA GLU A 2 0.86 3.01 -8.21
C GLU A 2 2.10 2.11 -8.37
N GLU A 3 3.31 2.68 -8.33
CA GLU A 3 4.57 1.91 -8.37
C GLU A 3 4.75 1.01 -7.14
N THR A 4 4.56 1.57 -5.94
CA THR A 4 4.68 0.84 -4.66
C THR A 4 3.58 -0.23 -4.55
N HIS A 5 2.38 0.07 -5.02
CA HIS A 5 1.24 -0.86 -5.09
C HIS A 5 1.52 -2.03 -6.01
N SER A 6 2.10 -1.76 -7.18
CA SER A 6 2.51 -2.81 -8.12
C SER A 6 3.56 -3.74 -7.49
N LYS A 7 4.60 -3.18 -6.85
CA LYS A 7 5.63 -3.95 -6.13
C LYS A 7 5.03 -4.79 -4.99
N TRP A 8 4.09 -4.25 -4.22
CA TRP A 8 3.42 -5.00 -3.15
C TRP A 8 2.52 -6.11 -3.68
N LYS A 9 1.75 -5.83 -4.74
CA LYS A 9 0.88 -6.80 -5.42
C LYS A 9 1.69 -7.94 -6.05
N ASN A 10 2.87 -7.64 -6.56
CA ASN A 10 3.85 -8.63 -7.05
C ASN A 10 4.62 -9.35 -5.93
N ARG A 11 4.36 -9.01 -4.66
CA ARG A 11 5.06 -9.52 -3.46
C ARG A 11 6.56 -9.20 -3.44
N GLU A 12 7.00 -8.18 -4.16
CA GLU A 12 8.38 -7.68 -4.17
C GLU A 12 8.69 -6.92 -2.87
N ILE A 13 7.69 -6.28 -2.27
CA ILE A 13 7.78 -5.62 -0.97
C ILE A 13 6.67 -6.07 -0.04
N THR A 14 6.93 -6.04 1.27
CA THR A 14 5.93 -6.36 2.30
C THR A 14 5.08 -5.13 2.62
N VAL A 15 3.93 -5.35 3.27
CA VAL A 15 3.09 -4.27 3.84
C VAL A 15 3.92 -3.36 4.75
N VAL A 16 4.89 -3.90 5.50
CA VAL A 16 5.73 -3.11 6.41
C VAL A 16 6.61 -2.14 5.64
N ILE A 17 7.33 -2.63 4.62
CA ILE A 17 8.16 -1.78 3.75
C ILE A 17 7.31 -0.75 3.01
N PHE A 18 6.14 -1.15 2.52
CA PHE A 18 5.21 -0.23 1.87
C PHE A 18 4.80 0.91 2.81
N MET A 19 4.44 0.58 4.04
CA MET A 19 4.04 1.55 5.04
C MET A 19 5.20 2.47 5.43
N GLU A 20 6.42 1.95 5.55
CA GLU A 20 7.62 2.74 5.83
C GLU A 20 7.96 3.69 4.68
N MET A 21 7.92 3.22 3.43
CA MET A 21 8.20 4.04 2.24
C MET A 21 7.25 5.22 2.06
N LEU A 22 6.03 5.10 2.58
CA LEU A 22 5.00 6.15 2.50
C LEU A 22 4.75 6.84 3.85
N GLU A 23 5.54 6.52 4.88
CA GLU A 23 5.39 7.02 6.25
C GLU A 23 3.95 6.88 6.79
N LEU A 24 3.27 5.79 6.42
CA LEU A 24 1.87 5.56 6.75
C LEU A 24 1.71 4.82 8.08
N LYS A 25 0.76 5.29 8.89
CA LYS A 25 0.25 4.53 10.02
C LYS A 25 -0.61 3.37 9.53
N LYS A 26 -0.61 2.24 10.26
CA LYS A 26 -1.35 1.01 9.92
C LYS A 26 -2.82 1.27 9.57
N ASN A 27 -3.46 2.12 10.37
CA ASN A 27 -4.86 2.50 10.26
C ASN A 27 -5.14 3.24 8.94
N THR A 28 -4.18 4.06 8.51
CA THR A 28 -4.24 4.85 7.27
C THR A 28 -3.97 3.96 6.07
N PHE A 29 -3.01 3.03 6.18
CA PHE A 29 -2.69 2.08 5.11
C PHE A 29 -3.92 1.28 4.67
N TYR A 30 -4.66 0.67 5.60
CA TYR A 30 -5.83 -0.12 5.24
C TYR A 30 -6.99 0.71 4.68
N LYS A 31 -7.17 1.96 5.12
CA LYS A 31 -8.17 2.87 4.53
C LYS A 31 -7.85 3.20 3.08
N ILE A 32 -6.60 3.59 2.83
CA ILE A 32 -6.12 3.92 1.49
C ILE A 32 -6.22 2.70 0.58
N MET A 33 -5.78 1.51 1.03
CA MET A 33 -5.87 0.30 0.21
C MET A 33 -7.31 -0.05 -0.14
N LYS A 34 -8.24 0.07 0.82
CA LYS A 34 -9.66 -0.17 0.56
C LYS A 34 -10.21 0.79 -0.49
N GLU A 35 -9.94 2.10 -0.34
CA GLU A 35 -10.37 3.11 -1.31
C GLU A 35 -9.73 2.89 -2.69
N TYR A 36 -8.47 2.45 -2.73
CA TYR A 36 -7.73 2.22 -3.97
C TYR A 36 -8.20 0.99 -4.74
N GLU A 37 -8.61 -0.07 -4.04
CA GLU A 37 -9.24 -1.27 -4.62
C GLU A 37 -10.72 -1.05 -4.98
N GLU A 38 -11.44 -0.14 -4.32
CA GLU A 38 -12.82 0.19 -4.69
C GLU A 38 -12.91 1.06 -5.97
N VAL A 39 -11.85 1.79 -6.29
CA VAL A 39 -11.78 2.70 -7.45
C VAL A 39 -11.18 2.03 -8.70
N ASN A 40 -10.52 0.87 -8.59
CA ASN A 40 -9.87 0.14 -9.69
C ASN A 40 -10.29 -1.34 -9.77
#